data_AF-A0A2W4S6F4-F1
#
_entry.id   AF-A0A2W4S6F4-F1
#
_cell.length_a   1.000
_cell.length_b   1.000
_cell.length_c   1.000
_cell.angle_alpha   90.00
_cell.angle_beta   90.00
_cell.angle_gamma   90.00
#
_symmetry.space_group_name_H-M   'P 1'
#
loop_
_entity.id
_entity.type
_entity.pdbx_description
1 polymer ?
#
loop_
_entity_poly.entity_id
_entity_poly.type
_entity_poly.pdbx_seq_one_letter_code
_entity_poly.pdbx_strand_id
1 'polypeptide(L)'
;MGLYDDIRPEELTADLRRFAELILRLDGEGRLLEATPSLLRVLGDLRAKIFAYEVRATGRFFSGTDEPEEVREARRVIQDAIERAREAEQEWGRPWSPEAEAE
;
A
#
# COMPACT_ATOMS: atom_id res chain seq x y z
N MET A 1 -5.29 -6.74 14.46
CA MET A 1 -4.05 -6.69 13.67
C MET A 1 -4.06 -7.90 12.75
N GLY A 2 -4.18 -7.69 11.44
CA GLY A 2 -4.21 -8.74 10.44
C GLY A 2 -2.83 -9.36 10.26
N LEU A 3 -2.79 -10.63 9.82
CA LEU A 3 -1.58 -11.45 9.71
C LEU A 3 -0.48 -10.87 8.78
N TYR A 4 -0.80 -9.83 8.02
CA TYR A 4 0.04 -9.24 6.98
C TYR A 4 0.03 -7.70 7.03
N ASP A 5 -0.08 -7.13 8.23
CA ASP A 5 -0.15 -5.67 8.45
C ASP A 5 1.14 -4.91 8.08
N ASP A 6 2.30 -5.56 8.18
CA ASP A 6 3.61 -4.94 7.92
C ASP A 6 4.33 -5.53 6.70
N ILE A 7 3.64 -5.75 5.58
CA ILE A 7 4.30 -6.26 4.37
C ILE A 7 5.28 -5.23 3.81
N ARG A 8 6.55 -5.61 3.75
CA ARG A 8 7.57 -4.85 3.02
C ARG A 8 7.59 -5.24 1.53
N PRO A 9 7.70 -4.28 0.60
CA PRO A 9 7.72 -4.55 -0.85
C PRO A 9 8.80 -5.57 -1.26
N GLU A 10 9.96 -5.51 -0.59
CA GLU A 10 11.10 -6.39 -0.86
C GLU A 10 10.79 -7.84 -0.45
N GLU A 11 10.08 -8.02 0.65
CA GLU A 11 9.68 -9.34 1.15
C GLU A 11 8.64 -9.99 0.25
N LEU A 12 7.62 -9.23 -0.19
CA LEU A 12 6.64 -9.70 -1.15
C LEU A 12 7.31 -10.09 -2.48
N THR A 13 8.25 -9.27 -2.96
CA THR A 13 9.00 -9.57 -4.18
C THR A 13 9.82 -10.87 -4.03
N ALA A 14 10.48 -11.07 -2.90
CA ALA A 14 11.24 -12.28 -2.63
C ALA A 14 10.33 -13.52 -2.53
N ASP A 15 9.16 -13.39 -1.90
CA ASP A 15 8.14 -14.43 -1.83
C ASP A 15 7.65 -14.87 -3.21
N LEU A 16 7.38 -13.91 -4.12
CA LEU A 16 6.96 -14.21 -5.49
C LEU A 16 8.06 -14.90 -6.30
N ARG A 17 9.32 -14.48 -6.15
CA ARG A 17 10.47 -15.14 -6.80
C ARG A 17 10.63 -16.58 -6.31
N ARG A 18 10.57 -16.82 -5.01
CA ARG A 18 10.63 -18.17 -4.42
C ARG A 18 9.51 -19.07 -4.95
N PHE A 19 8.31 -18.53 -5.14
CA PHE A 19 7.21 -19.28 -5.70
C PHE A 19 7.43 -19.65 -7.17
N ALA A 20 7.96 -18.73 -7.98
CA ALA A 20 8.34 -19.03 -9.36
C ALA A 20 9.44 -20.11 -9.42
N GLU A 21 10.47 -20.02 -8.59
CA GLU A 21 11.53 -21.02 -8.47
C GLU A 21 10.98 -22.40 -8.08
N LEU A 22 10.02 -22.44 -7.16
CA LEU A 22 9.35 -23.68 -6.76
C LEU A 22 8.63 -24.34 -7.93
N ILE A 23 7.88 -23.56 -8.73
CA ILE A 23 7.17 -24.06 -9.91
C ILE A 23 8.16 -24.64 -10.92
N LEU A 24 9.20 -23.88 -11.28
CA LEU A 24 10.20 -24.31 -12.27
C LEU A 24 10.96 -25.57 -11.81
N ARG A 25 11.29 -25.65 -10.52
CA ARG A 25 11.93 -26.84 -9.95
C ARG A 25 11.02 -28.08 -10.07
N LEU A 26 9.75 -27.95 -9.71
CA LEU A 26 8.80 -29.07 -9.78
C LEU A 26 8.51 -29.52 -11.22
N ASP A 27 8.50 -28.57 -12.16
CA ASP A 27 8.39 -28.86 -13.59
C ASP A 27 9.61 -29.64 -14.09
N GLY A 28 10.82 -29.18 -13.74
CA GLY A 28 12.07 -29.89 -14.07
C GLY A 28 12.19 -31.29 -13.46
N GLU A 29 11.52 -31.53 -12.33
CA GLU A 29 11.41 -32.85 -11.69
C GLU A 29 10.30 -33.72 -12.30
N GLY A 30 9.44 -33.19 -13.18
CA GLY A 30 8.25 -33.89 -13.71
C GLY A 30 7.13 -34.08 -12.68
N ARG A 31 7.16 -33.32 -11.58
CA ARG A 31 6.27 -33.48 -10.40
C ARG A 31 5.29 -32.33 -10.20
N LEU A 32 5.24 -31.40 -11.15
CA LEU A 32 4.43 -30.18 -11.05
C LEU A 32 2.96 -30.49 -10.72
N LEU A 33 2.35 -31.44 -11.41
CA LEU A 33 0.96 -31.80 -11.22
C LEU A 33 0.72 -32.58 -9.92
N GLU A 34 1.71 -33.35 -9.44
CA GLU A 34 1.62 -34.06 -8.16
C GLU A 34 1.61 -33.10 -6.97
N ALA A 35 2.31 -31.97 -7.09
CA ALA A 35 2.45 -30.96 -6.05
C ALA A 35 1.30 -29.94 -6.01
N THR A 36 0.25 -30.11 -6.82
CA THR A 36 -0.85 -29.14 -6.98
C THR A 36 -1.47 -28.66 -5.65
N PRO A 37 -1.81 -29.53 -4.67
CA PRO A 37 -2.40 -29.07 -3.40
C PRO A 37 -1.48 -28.13 -2.62
N SER A 38 -0.18 -28.41 -2.61
CA SER A 38 0.82 -27.56 -1.93
C SER A 38 1.00 -26.23 -2.66
N LEU A 39 1.03 -26.24 -4.00
CA LEU A 39 1.12 -25.03 -4.81
C LEU A 39 -0.10 -24.12 -4.60
N LEU A 40 -1.30 -24.67 -4.52
CA LEU A 40 -2.53 -23.92 -4.24
C LEU A 40 -2.50 -23.27 -2.86
N ARG A 41 -1.95 -23.94 -1.84
CA ARG A 41 -1.79 -23.36 -0.51
C ARG A 41 -0.87 -22.14 -0.54
N VAL A 42 0.32 -22.27 -1.13
CA VAL A 42 1.29 -21.17 -1.23
C VAL A 42 0.71 -20.02 -2.05
N LEU A 43 0.02 -20.32 -3.16
CA LEU A 43 -0.66 -19.32 -3.97
C LEU A 43 -1.74 -18.57 -3.18
N GLY A 44 -2.50 -19.26 -2.33
CA GLY A 44 -3.50 -18.64 -1.44
C GLY A 44 -2.86 -17.64 -0.48
N ASP A 45 -1.74 -18.00 0.14
CA ASP A 45 -1.00 -17.13 1.05
C ASP A 45 -0.42 -15.91 0.32
N LEU A 46 0.16 -16.11 -0.87
CA LEU A 46 0.68 -15.02 -1.71
C LEU A 46 -0.43 -14.09 -2.15
N ARG A 47 -1.61 -14.61 -2.51
CA ARG A 47 -2.76 -13.78 -2.89
C ARG A 47 -3.18 -12.88 -1.73
N ALA A 48 -3.24 -13.40 -0.51
CA ALA A 48 -3.56 -12.59 0.67
C ALA A 48 -2.50 -11.49 0.91
N LYS A 49 -1.22 -11.81 0.72
CA LYS A 49 -0.13 -10.83 0.84
C LYS A 49 -0.19 -9.74 -0.23
N ILE A 50 -0.37 -10.10 -1.49
CA ILE A 50 -0.53 -9.15 -2.60
C ILE A 50 -1.71 -8.21 -2.31
N PHE A 51 -2.85 -8.76 -1.87
CA PHE A 51 -4.01 -7.95 -1.54
C PHE A 51 -3.73 -6.95 -0.42
N ALA A 52 -3.12 -7.39 0.68
CA ALA A 52 -2.75 -6.50 1.78
C ALA A 52 -1.77 -5.40 1.34
N TYR A 53 -0.81 -5.73 0.47
CA TYR A 53 0.11 -4.76 -0.12
C TYR A 53 -0.62 -3.74 -1.02
N GLU A 54 -1.49 -4.18 -1.93
CA GLU A 54 -2.18 -3.28 -2.87
C GLU A 54 -3.25 -2.40 -2.20
N VAL A 55 -3.88 -2.89 -1.13
CA VAL A 55 -4.85 -2.10 -0.35
C VAL A 55 -4.14 -1.04 0.49
N ARG A 56 -3.03 -1.38 1.14
CA ARG A 56 -2.43 -0.51 2.18
C ARG A 56 -1.20 0.26 1.72
N ALA A 57 -0.28 -0.39 1.01
CA ALA A 57 1.01 0.21 0.67
C ALA A 57 0.91 1.09 -0.59
N THR A 58 0.03 0.73 -1.52
CA THR A 58 -0.06 1.42 -2.82
C THR A 58 -1.34 2.24 -2.96
N GLY A 59 -2.35 1.99 -2.11
CA GLY A 59 -3.69 2.57 -2.21
C GLY A 59 -4.39 2.27 -3.55
N ARG A 60 -3.81 1.40 -4.38
CA ARG A 60 -4.24 1.21 -5.78
C ARG A 60 -5.54 0.43 -5.86
N PHE A 61 -5.86 -0.41 -4.89
CA PHE A 61 -7.13 -1.12 -4.86
C PHE A 61 -8.34 -0.16 -4.70
N PHE A 62 -8.12 1.04 -4.17
CA PHE A 62 -9.13 2.11 -4.08
C PHE A 62 -8.96 3.19 -5.17
N SER A 63 -8.07 3.00 -6.15
CA SER A 63 -7.86 3.98 -7.20
C SER A 63 -9.01 3.96 -8.21
N GLY A 64 -10.03 4.78 -7.95
CA GLY A 64 -10.77 5.51 -8.99
C GLY A 64 -12.26 5.19 -9.16
N THR A 65 -12.68 3.94 -8.96
CA THR A 65 -14.07 3.53 -9.29
C THR A 65 -14.83 2.83 -8.17
N ASP A 66 -14.15 2.08 -7.31
CA ASP A 66 -14.78 1.31 -6.20
C ASP A 66 -14.46 1.87 -4.81
N GLU A 67 -13.91 3.09 -4.72
CA GLU A 67 -13.69 3.76 -3.44
C GLU A 67 -15.04 4.20 -2.86
N PRO A 68 -15.41 3.73 -1.64
CA PRO A 68 -16.62 4.20 -0.97
C PRO A 68 -16.57 5.72 -0.77
N GLU A 69 -17.70 6.39 -0.96
CA GLU A 69 -17.78 7.86 -0.89
C GLU A 69 -17.29 8.39 0.46
N GLU A 70 -17.52 7.65 1.54
CA GLU A 70 -17.05 7.99 2.89
C GLU A 70 -15.53 8.02 2.99
N VAL A 71 -14.84 7.10 2.29
CA VAL A 71 -13.37 7.03 2.27
C VAL A 71 -12.79 8.16 1.43
N ARG A 72 -13.44 8.48 0.30
CA ARG A 72 -13.06 9.61 -0.55
C ARG A 72 -13.22 10.95 0.18
N GLU A 73 -14.33 11.13 0.89
CA GLU A 73 -14.58 12.32 1.69
C GLU A 73 -13.57 12.47 2.84
N ALA A 74 -13.31 11.39 3.58
CA ALA A 74 -12.31 11.39 4.65
C ALA A 74 -10.92 11.77 4.12
N ARG A 75 -10.51 11.21 2.97
CA ARG A 75 -9.25 11.54 2.31
C ARG A 75 -9.20 13.01 1.91
N ARG A 76 -10.28 13.58 1.36
CA ARG A 76 -10.37 15.02 1.04
C ARG A 76 -10.18 15.88 2.28
N VAL A 77 -10.90 15.60 3.36
CA VAL A 77 -10.81 16.36 4.62
C VAL A 77 -9.39 16.34 5.18
N ILE A 78 -8.72 15.17 5.15
CA ILE A 78 -7.33 15.05 5.60
C ILE A 78 -6.39 15.88 4.71
N GLN A 79 -6.56 15.85 3.39
CA GLN A 79 -5.75 16.66 2.48
C GLN A 79 -5.93 18.16 2.73
N ASP A 80 -7.17 18.63 2.85
CA ASP A 80 -7.46 20.04 3.17
C ASP A 80 -6.85 20.45 4.52
N ALA A 81 -6.84 19.55 5.51
CA ALA A 81 -6.23 19.82 6.81
C ALA A 81 -4.70 19.92 6.71
N ILE A 82 -4.05 19.06 5.92
CA ILE A 82 -2.61 19.11 5.64
C ILE A 82 -2.24 20.40 4.91
N GLU A 83 -3.04 20.83 3.92
CA GLU A 83 -2.81 22.08 3.21
C GLU A 83 -2.95 23.29 4.13
N ARG A 84 -4.03 23.38 4.91
CA ARG A 84 -4.19 24.46 5.89
C ARG A 84 -3.07 24.50 6.93
N ALA A 85 -2.58 23.34 7.37
CA ALA A 85 -1.45 23.27 8.28
C ALA A 85 -0.17 23.83 7.63
N ARG A 86 0.08 23.53 6.35
CA ARG A 86 1.20 24.08 5.59
C ARG A 86 1.06 25.58 5.33
N GLU A 87 -0.14 26.05 5.06
CA GLU A 87 -0.42 27.49 4.89
C GLU A 87 -0.18 28.24 6.20
N ALA A 88 -0.70 27.73 7.31
CA ALA A 88 -0.46 28.30 8.64
C ALA A 88 1.03 28.30 9.00
N GLU A 89 1.75 27.22 8.72
CA GLU A 89 3.21 27.16 8.95
C GLU A 89 3.97 28.20 8.11
N GLN A 90 3.53 28.45 6.87
CA GLN A 90 4.11 29.49 6.01
C GLN A 90 3.76 30.91 6.46
N GLU A 91 2.55 31.14 6.98
CA GLU A 91 2.11 32.42 7.52
C GLU A 91 2.84 32.74 8.85
N TRP A 92 2.94 31.76 9.74
CA TRP A 92 3.53 31.90 11.07
C TRP A 92 5.06 31.88 11.04
N GLY A 93 5.65 31.35 9.96
CA GLY A 93 7.08 31.42 9.67
C GLY A 93 7.55 32.76 9.11
N ARG A 94 6.63 33.71 8.82
CA ARG A 94 7.02 35.06 8.39
C ARG A 94 7.60 35.85 9.57
N PRO A 95 8.76 36.51 9.40
CA PRO A 95 9.27 37.42 10.43
C PRO A 95 8.24 38.53 10.66
N TRP A 96 7.84 38.72 11.92
CA TRP A 96 6.99 39.84 12.30
C TRP A 96 7.68 41.17 11.94
N SER A 97 7.04 42.01 11.12
CA SER A 97 7.47 43.39 10.88
C SER A 97 6.44 44.37 11.44
N PRO A 98 6.84 45.32 12.31
CA PRO A 98 5.95 46.33 12.89
C PRO A 98 5.34 47.31 11.88
N GLU A 99 5.79 47.30 10.62
CA GLU A 99 5.27 48.20 9.56
C GLU A 99 3.94 47.71 8.95
N ALA A 100 3.53 46.47 9.21
CA ALA A 100 2.31 45.87 8.63
C ALA A 100 1.00 46.20 9.38
N GLU A 101 1.08 46.82 10.56
CA GLU A 101 -0.10 47.17 11.40
C GLU A 101 -0.48 48.66 11.34
N ALA A 102 0.15 49.46 10.48
CA ALA A 102 -0.02 50.91 10.41
C ALA A 102 -0.88 51.43 9.24
N GLU A 103 -1.67 50.58 8.57
CA GLU A 103 -2.62 51.00 7.52
C GLU A 103 -4.05 50.54 7.79
#